data_AF-A0A3C2AGV9-F1
#
_entry.id   AF-A0A3C2AGV9-F1
#
_cell.length_a   1.000
_cell.length_b   1.000
_cell.length_c   1.000
_cell.angle_alpha   90.00
_cell.angle_beta   90.00
_cell.angle_gamma   90.00
#
_symmetry.space_group_name_H-M   'P 1'
#
loop_
_entity.id
_entity.type
_entity.pdbx_description
1 polymer ?
#
loop_
_entity_poly.entity_id
_entity_poly.type
_entity_poly.pdbx_seq_one_letter_code
_entity_poly.pdbx_strand_id
1 'polypeptide(L)'
;MNITGLSPYTEYFYAISDGTNVLAGADEAHRFKTSPEIGTVQPINIWAIGDFGKGNSKQVAVKEAYLDRIGDDMPDMWFWLGDNAYPDGTDAEYTETVFEPAYGYPELLPSVPFMATPGNHDYVSVASLVPGADPTTHDGPYYDVIDVPTNGEIGGVPSGHELYYSFDYGNAHFMSLNSEIGNPLNEMWDWTGVSPIFSFDGSPFIDWMHADLQANDKPWVVAFIHQPPHTDGSHESGTFYEVYMKAVRENIAPVLESYGVDLLIAGHSHVYERSYLVNGFFGLPNDFNASQHLVDGSSGKLSEGTPYIKYKDGPNQDLGTMYIVQGNSGSTESDAG
;
A
#
# COMPACT_ATOMS: atom_id res chain seq x y z
N MET A 1 -19.64 0.71 -9.41
CA MET A 1 -20.28 0.69 -10.76
C MET A 1 -19.18 0.40 -11.76
N ASN A 2 -19.32 -0.61 -12.62
CA ASN A 2 -18.23 -0.98 -13.53
C ASN A 2 -18.48 -0.40 -14.92
N ILE A 3 -17.56 0.47 -15.36
CA ILE A 3 -17.57 1.05 -16.71
C ILE A 3 -16.68 0.18 -17.59
N THR A 4 -17.22 -0.36 -18.68
CA THR A 4 -16.51 -1.31 -19.57
C THR A 4 -16.43 -0.76 -20.99
N GLY A 5 -15.55 -1.35 -21.82
CA GLY A 5 -15.40 -0.97 -23.22
C GLY A 5 -14.65 0.34 -23.45
N LEU A 6 -13.83 0.76 -22.48
CA LEU A 6 -12.98 1.94 -22.59
C LEU A 6 -11.72 1.62 -23.41
N SER A 7 -11.23 2.63 -24.14
CA SER A 7 -9.94 2.54 -24.84
C SER A 7 -8.80 2.68 -23.83
N PRO A 8 -7.70 1.93 -23.97
CA PRO A 8 -6.56 2.02 -23.06
C PRO A 8 -5.89 3.39 -23.13
N TYR A 9 -5.25 3.80 -22.04
CA TYR A 9 -4.46 5.03 -21.93
C TYR A 9 -5.17 6.31 -22.43
N THR A 10 -6.49 6.33 -22.29
CA THR A 10 -7.37 7.38 -22.79
C THR A 10 -8.03 8.12 -21.62
N GLU A 11 -8.09 9.44 -21.72
CA GLU A 11 -8.79 10.30 -20.77
C GLU A 11 -10.31 10.30 -21.07
N TYR A 12 -11.11 10.12 -20.03
CA TYR A 12 -12.56 10.17 -20.06
C TYR A 12 -13.07 11.17 -19.04
N PHE A 13 -14.11 11.91 -19.41
CA PHE A 13 -14.85 12.79 -18.50
C PHE A 13 -16.13 12.10 -18.06
N TYR A 14 -16.56 12.36 -16.83
CA TYR A 14 -17.75 11.73 -16.28
C TYR A 14 -18.63 12.69 -15.47
N ALA A 15 -19.86 12.25 -15.22
CA ALA A 15 -20.80 12.89 -14.33
C ALA A 15 -21.54 11.80 -13.55
N ILE A 16 -21.84 12.08 -12.28
CA ILE A 16 -22.63 11.22 -11.41
C ILE A 16 -24.05 11.78 -11.35
N SER A 17 -25.05 10.94 -11.51
CA SER A 17 -26.46 11.36 -11.46
C SER A 17 -27.34 10.33 -10.75
N ASP A 18 -28.43 10.78 -10.13
CA ASP A 18 -29.49 9.93 -9.58
C ASP A 18 -30.55 9.54 -10.64
N GLY A 19 -30.26 9.80 -11.92
CA GLY A 19 -31.19 9.65 -13.05
C GLY A 19 -32.08 10.88 -13.30
N THR A 20 -32.14 11.84 -12.38
CA THR A 20 -32.91 13.09 -12.50
C THR A 20 -32.02 14.33 -12.39
N ASN A 21 -31.07 14.33 -11.45
CA ASN A 21 -30.16 15.42 -11.14
C ASN A 21 -28.71 14.98 -11.32
N VAL A 22 -27.87 15.87 -11.81
CA VAL A 22 -26.41 15.71 -11.75
C VAL A 22 -25.99 15.98 -10.30
N LEU A 23 -25.38 14.99 -9.65
CA LEU A 23 -24.90 15.06 -8.27
C LEU A 23 -23.46 15.58 -8.21
N ALA A 24 -22.63 15.22 -9.20
CA ALA A 24 -21.25 15.66 -9.34
C ALA A 24 -20.78 15.54 -10.80
N GLY A 25 -19.77 16.30 -11.18
CA GLY A 25 -19.20 16.30 -12.54
C GLY A 25 -19.99 17.08 -13.58
N ALA A 26 -19.88 16.63 -14.83
CA ALA A 26 -20.22 17.43 -16.02
C ALA A 26 -19.35 18.70 -16.16
N ASP A 27 -18.09 18.60 -15.71
CA ASP A 27 -17.05 19.62 -15.79
C ASP A 27 -15.69 18.98 -16.13
N GLU A 28 -14.63 19.80 -16.19
CA GLU A 28 -13.28 19.33 -16.50
C GLU A 28 -12.56 18.69 -15.30
N ALA A 29 -13.06 18.87 -14.08
CA ALA A 29 -12.46 18.31 -12.87
C ALA A 29 -12.77 16.82 -12.70
N HIS A 30 -13.91 16.36 -13.22
CA HIS A 30 -14.34 14.97 -13.14
C HIS A 30 -13.92 14.20 -14.39
N ARG A 31 -12.70 13.66 -14.32
CA ARG A 31 -12.08 12.91 -15.40
C ARG A 31 -11.29 11.74 -14.85
N PHE A 32 -10.84 10.83 -15.68
CA PHE A 32 -9.84 9.85 -15.29
C PHE A 32 -9.12 9.36 -16.54
N LYS A 33 -7.91 8.87 -16.36
CA LYS A 33 -7.15 8.22 -17.42
C LYS A 33 -7.16 6.72 -17.19
N THR A 34 -7.62 5.98 -18.18
CA THR A 34 -7.57 4.52 -18.15
C THR A 34 -6.14 4.00 -18.17
N SER A 35 -5.93 2.81 -17.60
CA SER A 35 -4.65 2.12 -17.64
C SER A 35 -4.18 1.89 -19.09
N PRO A 36 -2.86 1.87 -19.33
CA PRO A 36 -2.32 1.43 -20.61
C PRO A 36 -2.60 -0.06 -20.84
N GLU A 37 -2.39 -0.52 -22.07
CA GLU A 37 -2.42 -1.95 -22.35
C GLU A 37 -1.41 -2.70 -21.47
N ILE A 38 -1.81 -3.85 -20.93
CA ILE A 38 -0.94 -4.69 -20.12
C ILE A 38 0.29 -5.11 -20.95
N GLY A 39 1.47 -4.97 -20.33
CA GLY A 39 2.78 -5.15 -20.95
C GLY A 39 3.40 -3.87 -21.54
N THR A 40 2.68 -2.74 -21.57
CA THR A 40 3.22 -1.47 -22.06
C THR A 40 4.38 -0.99 -21.19
N VAL A 41 5.54 -0.75 -21.81
CA VAL A 41 6.72 -0.20 -21.15
C VAL A 41 6.68 1.32 -21.23
N GLN A 42 6.35 1.96 -20.11
CA GLN A 42 6.35 3.42 -19.97
C GLN A 42 6.61 3.81 -18.50
N PRO A 43 6.97 5.07 -18.22
CA PRO A 43 6.95 5.58 -16.84
C PRO A 43 5.55 5.43 -16.24
N ILE A 44 5.49 5.01 -14.98
CA ILE A 44 4.26 4.96 -14.17
C ILE A 44 4.48 5.92 -13.00
N ASN A 45 3.65 6.96 -12.91
CA ASN A 45 3.74 7.97 -11.86
C ASN A 45 2.73 7.66 -10.77
N ILE A 46 3.22 7.38 -9.56
CA ILE A 46 2.39 7.02 -8.42
C ILE A 46 2.64 8.03 -7.31
N TRP A 47 1.56 8.60 -6.78
CA TRP A 47 1.63 9.31 -5.50
C TRP A 47 1.39 8.30 -4.39
N ALA A 48 2.38 8.03 -3.55
CA ALA A 48 2.23 7.05 -2.47
C ALA A 48 2.39 7.75 -1.12
N ILE A 49 1.32 7.76 -0.32
CA ILE A 49 1.31 8.39 1.00
C ILE A 49 0.52 7.52 2.00
N GLY A 50 1.05 7.39 3.22
CA GLY A 50 0.34 6.82 4.37
C GLY A 50 0.08 7.87 5.45
N ASP A 51 -0.78 7.51 6.41
CA ASP A 51 -0.94 8.25 7.67
C ASP A 51 -1.41 9.69 7.45
N PHE A 52 -2.17 9.90 6.39
CA PHE A 52 -2.59 11.23 5.96
C PHE A 52 -3.89 11.67 6.65
N GLY A 53 -4.77 10.75 7.05
CA GLY A 53 -6.16 11.01 7.46
C GLY A 53 -6.38 11.70 8.80
N LYS A 54 -5.43 12.53 9.28
CA LYS A 54 -5.50 13.13 10.62
C LYS A 54 -6.38 14.36 10.74
N GLY A 55 -6.87 14.93 9.63
CA GLY A 55 -7.70 16.13 9.66
C GLY A 55 -6.97 17.34 10.24
N ASN A 56 -5.73 17.58 9.81
CA ASN A 56 -4.88 18.62 10.40
C ASN A 56 -4.12 19.45 9.35
N SER A 57 -3.41 20.48 9.82
CA SER A 57 -2.67 21.40 8.94
C SER A 57 -1.44 20.76 8.27
N LYS A 58 -0.88 19.67 8.82
CA LYS A 58 0.24 18.94 8.20
C LYS A 58 -0.24 18.17 6.97
N GLN A 59 -1.39 17.49 7.10
CA GLN A 59 -2.09 16.84 5.98
C GLN A 59 -2.34 17.83 4.84
N VAL A 60 -2.95 18.98 5.16
CA VAL A 60 -3.20 20.04 4.17
C VAL A 60 -1.90 20.52 3.55
N ALA A 61 -0.84 20.75 4.34
CA ALA A 61 0.45 21.20 3.79
C ALA A 61 1.08 20.19 2.82
N VAL A 62 0.95 18.89 3.08
CA VAL A 62 1.43 17.83 2.16
C VAL A 62 0.62 17.83 0.87
N LYS A 63 -0.71 17.93 0.96
CA LYS A 63 -1.60 18.04 -0.20
C LYS A 63 -1.23 19.25 -1.08
N GLU A 64 -1.17 20.44 -0.49
CA GLU A 64 -0.87 21.67 -1.23
C GLU A 64 0.53 21.63 -1.85
N ALA A 65 1.53 21.12 -1.13
CA ALA A 65 2.87 20.95 -1.68
C ALA A 65 2.92 19.98 -2.86
N TYR A 66 2.09 18.93 -2.83
CA TYR A 66 1.96 17.99 -3.94
C TYR A 66 1.29 18.66 -5.15
N LEU A 67 0.15 19.32 -4.96
CA LEU A 67 -0.58 20.04 -6.02
C LEU A 67 0.29 21.12 -6.68
N ASP A 68 1.03 21.91 -5.89
CA ASP A 68 1.99 22.90 -6.39
C ASP A 68 3.10 22.26 -7.23
N ARG A 69 3.52 21.04 -6.88
CA ARG A 69 4.60 20.32 -7.57
C ARG A 69 4.12 19.70 -8.89
N ILE A 70 2.91 19.16 -8.94
CA ILE A 70 2.41 18.45 -10.12
C ILE A 70 1.73 19.37 -11.14
N GLY A 71 1.09 20.46 -10.70
CA GLY A 71 0.24 21.27 -11.56
C GLY A 71 -0.84 20.41 -12.22
N ASP A 72 -0.89 20.44 -13.56
CA ASP A 72 -1.87 19.65 -14.33
C ASP A 72 -1.41 18.20 -14.63
N ASP A 73 -0.16 17.83 -14.27
CA ASP A 73 0.41 16.50 -14.52
C ASP A 73 0.05 15.52 -13.40
N MET A 74 -1.24 15.16 -13.37
CA MET A 74 -1.80 14.24 -12.38
C MET A 74 -1.09 12.86 -12.42
N PRO A 75 -0.91 12.20 -11.25
CA PRO A 75 -0.34 10.87 -11.21
C PRO A 75 -1.28 9.86 -11.90
N ASP A 76 -0.72 8.75 -12.37
CA ASP A 76 -1.49 7.66 -12.94
C ASP A 76 -2.34 6.97 -11.86
N MET A 77 -1.82 6.90 -10.63
CA MET A 77 -2.49 6.29 -9.47
C MET A 77 -2.06 6.95 -8.16
N TRP A 78 -2.89 6.84 -7.13
CA TRP A 78 -2.57 7.20 -5.76
C TRP A 78 -2.61 5.97 -4.84
N PHE A 79 -1.48 5.64 -4.20
CA PHE A 79 -1.41 4.60 -3.18
C PHE A 79 -1.67 5.17 -1.80
N TRP A 80 -2.68 4.62 -1.13
CA TRP A 80 -2.96 4.88 0.28
C TRP A 80 -2.30 3.79 1.10
N LEU A 81 -1.29 4.16 1.89
CA LEU A 81 -0.44 3.21 2.62
C LEU A 81 -0.97 2.90 4.04
N GLY A 82 -2.29 3.00 4.23
CA GLY A 82 -2.96 2.76 5.50
C GLY A 82 -3.00 3.97 6.42
N ASP A 83 -3.81 3.85 7.47
CA ASP A 83 -4.23 4.92 8.36
C ASP A 83 -4.83 6.10 7.57
N ASN A 84 -5.86 5.74 6.81
CA ASN A 84 -6.49 6.64 5.85
C ASN A 84 -7.46 7.61 6.53
N ALA A 85 -7.94 7.27 7.72
CA ALA A 85 -8.76 8.10 8.59
C ALA A 85 -8.44 7.81 10.07
N TYR A 86 -8.38 8.86 10.89
CA TYR A 86 -8.03 8.78 12.32
C TYR A 86 -9.12 9.32 13.25
N PRO A 87 -9.12 8.89 14.53
CA PRO A 87 -8.30 7.82 15.10
C PRO A 87 -8.86 6.41 14.89
N ASP A 88 -10.13 6.25 14.53
CA ASP A 88 -10.78 4.95 14.61
C ASP A 88 -11.26 4.41 13.25
N GLY A 89 -10.98 5.13 12.16
CA GLY A 89 -11.38 4.73 10.82
C GLY A 89 -12.90 4.78 10.64
N THR A 90 -13.60 5.68 11.33
CA THR A 90 -15.06 5.75 11.24
C THR A 90 -15.52 6.39 9.92
N ASP A 91 -16.75 6.11 9.49
CA ASP A 91 -17.37 6.74 8.31
C ASP A 91 -17.34 8.29 8.38
N ALA A 92 -17.53 8.85 9.57
CA ALA A 92 -17.45 10.29 9.80
C ALA A 92 -16.03 10.83 9.62
N GLU A 93 -15.02 10.09 10.09
CA GLU A 93 -13.61 10.47 9.93
C GLU A 93 -13.15 10.39 8.48
N TYR A 94 -13.56 9.34 7.75
CA TYR A 94 -13.36 9.26 6.30
C TYR A 94 -13.99 10.46 5.59
N THR A 95 -15.25 10.77 5.92
CA THR A 95 -15.97 11.92 5.35
C THR A 95 -15.21 13.21 5.59
N GLU A 96 -14.88 13.53 6.84
CA GLU A 96 -14.26 14.81 7.21
C GLU A 96 -12.82 14.95 6.70
N THR A 97 -12.02 13.89 6.81
CA THR A 97 -10.57 13.99 6.61
C THR A 97 -10.11 13.60 5.21
N VAL A 98 -10.93 12.88 4.44
CA VAL A 98 -10.58 12.40 3.11
C VAL A 98 -11.42 13.05 2.03
N PHE A 99 -12.74 13.09 2.22
CA PHE A 99 -13.70 13.51 1.18
C PHE A 99 -14.07 14.99 1.25
N GLU A 100 -14.14 15.58 2.45
CA GLU A 100 -14.54 16.97 2.61
C GLU A 100 -13.38 17.97 2.37
N PRO A 101 -13.67 19.17 1.83
CA PRO A 101 -12.62 20.11 1.42
C PRO A 101 -11.78 20.72 2.54
N ALA A 102 -12.21 20.62 3.80
CA ALA A 102 -11.50 21.24 4.92
C ALA A 102 -10.09 20.66 5.10
N TYR A 103 -9.96 19.34 4.93
CA TYR A 103 -8.69 18.60 5.06
C TYR A 103 -8.44 17.63 3.92
N GLY A 104 -9.50 17.11 3.31
CA GLY A 104 -9.46 16.07 2.29
C GLY A 104 -8.97 16.55 0.93
N TYR A 105 -9.27 15.73 -0.08
CA TYR A 105 -8.62 15.76 -1.39
C TYR A 105 -9.59 15.94 -2.57
N PRO A 106 -10.52 16.92 -2.52
CA PRO A 106 -11.51 17.12 -3.59
C PRO A 106 -10.88 17.50 -4.94
N GLU A 107 -9.62 17.94 -4.96
CA GLU A 107 -8.90 18.26 -6.20
C GLU A 107 -8.37 17.01 -6.92
N LEU A 108 -8.17 15.91 -6.19
CA LEU A 108 -7.51 14.70 -6.68
C LEU A 108 -8.50 13.54 -6.87
N LEU A 109 -9.40 13.33 -5.91
CA LEU A 109 -10.38 12.24 -5.91
C LEU A 109 -11.23 12.15 -7.20
N PRO A 110 -11.65 13.27 -7.82
CA PRO A 110 -12.41 13.20 -9.08
C PRO A 110 -11.58 12.90 -10.32
N SER A 111 -10.24 12.82 -10.20
CA SER A 111 -9.29 12.76 -11.33
C SER A 111 -8.31 11.58 -11.27
N VAL A 112 -7.97 11.12 -10.07
CA VAL A 112 -6.89 10.16 -9.81
C VAL A 112 -7.47 8.89 -9.21
N PRO A 113 -7.36 7.73 -9.89
CA PRO A 113 -7.67 6.44 -9.30
C PRO A 113 -6.77 6.17 -8.09
N PHE A 114 -7.33 5.72 -6.97
CA PHE A 114 -6.56 5.31 -5.81
C PHE A 114 -6.61 3.80 -5.59
N MET A 115 -5.56 3.26 -4.97
CA MET A 115 -5.43 1.89 -4.53
C MET A 115 -4.99 1.92 -3.06
N ALA A 116 -5.79 1.35 -2.17
CA ALA A 116 -5.56 1.45 -0.73
C ALA A 116 -5.18 0.12 -0.08
N THR A 117 -4.37 0.20 0.98
CA THR A 117 -4.29 -0.78 2.06
C THR A 117 -4.88 -0.15 3.33
N PRO A 118 -5.46 -0.94 4.26
CA PRO A 118 -5.84 -0.43 5.56
C PRO A 118 -4.62 -0.41 6.51
N GLY A 119 -4.68 0.46 7.51
CA GLY A 119 -3.79 0.49 8.67
C GLY A 119 -4.51 0.22 9.99
N ASN A 120 -3.78 0.30 11.11
CA ASN A 120 -4.36 -0.04 12.41
C ASN A 120 -5.44 0.94 12.86
N HIS A 121 -5.36 2.22 12.48
CA HIS A 121 -6.42 3.19 12.78
C HIS A 121 -7.67 2.91 11.94
N ASP A 122 -7.53 2.46 10.69
CA ASP A 122 -8.68 1.99 9.89
C ASP A 122 -9.36 0.78 10.54
N TYR A 123 -8.55 -0.09 11.16
CA TYR A 123 -9.01 -1.38 11.70
C TYR A 123 -9.74 -1.29 13.04
N VAL A 124 -9.71 -0.15 13.73
CA VAL A 124 -10.44 0.04 14.99
C VAL A 124 -11.95 -0.13 14.76
N SER A 125 -12.50 0.50 13.72
CA SER A 125 -13.92 0.36 13.35
C SER A 125 -14.23 -0.92 12.58
N VAL A 126 -13.23 -1.61 12.03
CA VAL A 126 -13.43 -2.82 11.23
C VAL A 126 -13.59 -4.07 12.12
N ALA A 127 -12.60 -4.33 12.98
CA ALA A 127 -12.57 -5.58 13.75
C ALA A 127 -12.77 -5.36 15.26
N SER A 128 -12.67 -4.11 15.75
CA SER A 128 -12.68 -3.75 17.18
C SER A 128 -11.65 -4.51 18.04
N LEU A 129 -11.32 -4.00 19.23
CA LEU A 129 -10.22 -4.45 20.09
C LEU A 129 -10.28 -5.91 20.61
N VAL A 130 -11.31 -6.70 20.28
CA VAL A 130 -11.34 -8.13 20.59
C VAL A 130 -11.22 -8.91 19.28
N PRO A 131 -9.98 -9.06 18.76
CA PRO A 131 -9.70 -9.83 17.56
C PRO A 131 -10.07 -11.28 17.86
N GLY A 132 -11.21 -11.69 17.34
CA GLY A 132 -11.79 -13.01 17.52
C GLY A 132 -12.71 -13.36 16.36
N ALA A 133 -12.50 -12.72 15.22
CA ALA A 133 -13.28 -12.93 14.02
C ALA A 133 -12.38 -13.52 12.93
N ASP A 134 -13.01 -14.32 12.09
CA ASP A 134 -12.45 -14.77 10.82
C ASP A 134 -12.18 -13.53 9.95
N PRO A 135 -10.96 -13.32 9.42
CA PRO A 135 -10.65 -12.18 8.57
C PRO A 135 -11.63 -12.00 7.41
N THR A 136 -12.18 -13.08 6.86
CA THR A 136 -13.17 -13.02 5.76
C THR A 136 -14.51 -12.41 6.14
N THR A 137 -14.73 -12.16 7.43
CA THR A 137 -15.94 -11.54 7.97
C THR A 137 -15.75 -10.10 8.41
N HIS A 138 -14.53 -9.54 8.26
CA HIS A 138 -14.26 -8.15 8.56
C HIS A 138 -15.10 -7.24 7.67
N ASP A 139 -15.82 -6.31 8.28
CA ASP A 139 -16.64 -5.29 7.64
C ASP A 139 -16.37 -3.93 8.30
N GLY A 140 -16.79 -2.83 7.69
CA GLY A 140 -16.64 -1.50 8.26
C GLY A 140 -16.28 -0.42 7.25
N PRO A 141 -16.09 0.83 7.70
CA PRO A 141 -16.00 1.98 6.80
C PRO A 141 -14.90 1.90 5.75
N TYR A 142 -13.75 1.30 6.06
CA TYR A 142 -12.71 1.03 5.07
C TYR A 142 -13.25 0.20 3.88
N TYR A 143 -13.95 -0.90 4.16
CA TYR A 143 -14.51 -1.78 3.14
C TYR A 143 -15.75 -1.18 2.44
N ASP A 144 -16.45 -0.25 3.08
CA ASP A 144 -17.55 0.49 2.44
C ASP A 144 -17.05 1.54 1.42
N VAL A 145 -15.83 2.06 1.63
CA VAL A 145 -15.23 3.15 0.83
C VAL A 145 -14.37 2.64 -0.33
N ILE A 146 -13.70 1.50 -0.16
CA ILE A 146 -12.71 0.97 -1.10
C ILE A 146 -13.33 -0.15 -1.94
N ASP A 147 -13.32 0.02 -3.27
CA ASP A 147 -13.70 -1.01 -4.25
C ASP A 147 -12.44 -1.56 -4.93
N VAL A 148 -12.22 -2.88 -4.88
CA VAL A 148 -10.96 -3.54 -5.29
C VAL A 148 -11.24 -4.76 -6.18
N PRO A 149 -10.27 -5.21 -7.00
CA PRO A 149 -10.50 -6.31 -7.94
C PRO A 149 -10.48 -7.69 -7.26
N THR A 150 -11.51 -7.98 -6.47
CA THR A 150 -11.65 -9.23 -5.70
C THR A 150 -11.66 -10.48 -6.58
N ASN A 151 -11.99 -10.35 -7.88
CA ASN A 151 -12.01 -11.43 -8.86
C ASN A 151 -10.79 -11.39 -9.80
N GLY A 152 -9.75 -10.62 -9.50
CA GLY A 152 -8.56 -10.46 -10.36
C GLY A 152 -8.87 -9.80 -11.71
N GLU A 153 -9.97 -9.03 -11.79
CA GLU A 153 -10.50 -8.51 -13.05
C GLU A 153 -9.60 -7.49 -13.76
N ILE A 154 -8.58 -6.96 -13.08
CA ILE A 154 -7.58 -6.05 -13.65
C ILE A 154 -6.14 -6.57 -13.51
N GLY A 155 -5.96 -7.88 -13.37
CA GLY A 155 -4.67 -8.54 -13.17
C GLY A 155 -4.56 -9.23 -11.82
N GLY A 156 -3.60 -10.16 -11.72
CA GLY A 156 -3.40 -10.96 -10.51
C GLY A 156 -4.36 -12.14 -10.32
N VAL A 157 -4.18 -12.84 -9.22
CA VAL A 157 -4.98 -14.00 -8.78
C VAL A 157 -6.12 -13.52 -7.88
N PRO A 158 -7.37 -14.00 -8.10
CA PRO A 158 -8.50 -13.63 -7.25
C PRO A 158 -8.24 -13.90 -5.76
N SER A 159 -8.40 -12.88 -4.92
CA SER A 159 -8.41 -13.02 -3.46
C SER A 159 -9.80 -13.43 -2.95
N GLY A 160 -10.86 -13.08 -3.67
CA GLY A 160 -12.25 -13.39 -3.32
C GLY A 160 -12.85 -12.50 -2.23
N HIS A 161 -12.12 -11.49 -1.77
CA HIS A 161 -12.53 -10.55 -0.72
C HIS A 161 -11.68 -9.26 -0.79
N GLU A 162 -12.09 -8.22 -0.08
CA GLU A 162 -11.44 -6.90 -0.15
C GLU A 162 -10.19 -6.77 0.74
N LEU A 163 -9.90 -7.79 1.56
CA LEU A 163 -8.84 -7.76 2.58
C LEU A 163 -7.44 -7.47 2.01
N TYR A 164 -7.16 -7.99 0.81
CA TYR A 164 -5.91 -7.86 0.06
C TYR A 164 -6.20 -8.19 -1.40
N TYR A 165 -5.43 -7.62 -2.32
CA TYR A 165 -5.66 -7.76 -3.75
C TYR A 165 -4.40 -7.42 -4.54
N SER A 166 -4.39 -7.78 -5.82
CA SER A 166 -3.35 -7.40 -6.76
C SER A 166 -3.96 -6.92 -8.08
N PHE A 167 -3.13 -6.26 -8.89
CA PHE A 167 -3.54 -5.71 -10.18
C PHE A 167 -2.33 -5.45 -11.07
N ASP A 168 -2.57 -5.38 -12.38
CA ASP A 168 -1.55 -5.02 -13.36
C ASP A 168 -1.78 -3.60 -13.89
N TYR A 169 -0.69 -2.85 -14.08
CA TYR A 169 -0.72 -1.56 -14.78
C TYR A 169 0.51 -1.45 -15.70
N GLY A 170 0.29 -1.40 -17.01
CA GLY A 170 1.37 -1.43 -17.99
C GLY A 170 2.20 -2.70 -17.83
N ASN A 171 3.53 -2.56 -17.66
CA ASN A 171 4.45 -3.67 -17.43
C ASN A 171 4.78 -3.90 -15.95
N ALA A 172 3.92 -3.49 -15.03
CA ALA A 172 4.09 -3.67 -13.59
C ALA A 172 2.92 -4.42 -12.96
N HIS A 173 3.25 -5.25 -11.97
CA HIS A 173 2.33 -5.96 -11.10
C HIS A 173 2.38 -5.35 -9.70
N PHE A 174 1.23 -5.08 -9.13
CA PHE A 174 1.08 -4.42 -7.84
C PHE A 174 0.27 -5.27 -6.88
N MET A 175 0.62 -5.22 -5.59
CA MET A 175 -0.07 -5.96 -4.54
C MET A 175 -0.37 -5.03 -3.35
N SER A 176 -1.64 -4.90 -2.99
CA SER A 176 -2.06 -4.35 -1.70
C SER A 176 -2.15 -5.47 -0.69
N LEU A 177 -1.32 -5.39 0.36
CA LEU A 177 -1.22 -6.38 1.42
C LEU A 177 -1.74 -5.78 2.71
N ASN A 178 -2.29 -6.61 3.59
CA ASN A 178 -2.91 -6.15 4.82
C ASN A 178 -2.18 -6.72 6.04
N SER A 179 -1.59 -5.84 6.84
CA SER A 179 -0.90 -6.22 8.06
C SER A 179 -1.86 -6.57 9.21
N GLU A 180 -3.06 -6.01 9.20
CA GLU A 180 -3.99 -6.00 10.34
C GLU A 180 -4.88 -7.24 10.43
N ILE A 181 -4.70 -8.21 9.52
CA ILE A 181 -5.41 -9.52 9.53
C ILE A 181 -4.67 -10.59 10.35
N GLY A 182 -3.72 -10.19 11.20
CA GLY A 182 -3.12 -11.03 12.22
C GLY A 182 -3.95 -11.09 13.51
N ASN A 183 -3.79 -12.15 14.29
CA ASN A 183 -4.47 -12.29 15.58
C ASN A 183 -3.52 -12.84 16.66
N PRO A 184 -3.12 -12.04 17.65
CA PRO A 184 -2.14 -12.50 18.63
C PRO A 184 -2.67 -13.55 19.60
N LEU A 185 -3.99 -13.70 19.71
CA LEU A 185 -4.66 -14.54 20.70
C LEU A 185 -5.42 -15.73 20.09
N ASN A 186 -5.47 -15.86 18.76
CA ASN A 186 -6.12 -16.98 18.10
C ASN A 186 -5.36 -17.45 16.85
N GLU A 187 -4.72 -18.62 16.95
CA GLU A 187 -4.00 -19.30 15.86
C GLU A 187 -4.80 -19.44 14.57
N MET A 188 -6.12 -19.71 14.65
CA MET A 188 -6.96 -19.94 13.48
C MET A 188 -7.17 -18.69 12.62
N TRP A 189 -7.08 -17.51 13.24
CA TRP A 189 -7.33 -16.22 12.59
C TRP A 189 -6.07 -15.36 12.52
N ASP A 190 -4.91 -15.94 12.83
CA ASP A 190 -3.64 -15.27 12.71
C ASP A 190 -3.10 -15.43 11.28
N TRP A 191 -3.57 -14.60 10.35
CA TRP A 191 -3.18 -14.77 8.94
C TRP A 191 -1.83 -14.16 8.59
N THR A 192 -1.21 -13.40 9.49
CA THR A 192 0.12 -12.81 9.29
C THR A 192 1.18 -13.41 10.21
N GLY A 193 0.81 -14.15 11.26
CA GLY A 193 1.72 -14.78 12.20
C GLY A 193 2.22 -13.82 13.29
N VAL A 194 1.34 -12.98 13.82
CA VAL A 194 1.65 -12.00 14.87
C VAL A 194 1.71 -12.62 16.26
N SER A 195 1.11 -13.78 16.47
CA SER A 195 1.01 -14.38 17.79
C SER A 195 2.39 -14.74 18.36
N PRO A 196 2.72 -14.30 19.58
CA PRO A 196 3.90 -14.78 20.29
C PRO A 196 3.68 -16.13 20.98
N ILE A 197 2.46 -16.70 20.90
CA ILE A 197 2.03 -17.88 21.64
C ILE A 197 1.99 -19.11 20.74
N PHE A 198 1.53 -18.94 19.50
CA PHE A 198 1.36 -20.02 18.53
C PHE A 198 2.52 -20.07 17.53
N SER A 199 2.75 -21.25 16.96
CA SER A 199 3.67 -21.37 15.83
C SER A 199 2.92 -20.98 14.56
N PHE A 200 3.54 -20.21 13.68
CA PHE A 200 2.97 -19.86 12.39
C PHE A 200 3.56 -20.75 11.30
N ASP A 201 2.70 -21.47 10.57
CA ASP A 201 3.09 -22.37 9.47
C ASP A 201 2.47 -21.99 8.11
N GLY A 202 1.78 -20.85 8.05
CA GLY A 202 1.13 -20.31 6.85
C GLY A 202 -0.28 -19.82 7.14
N SER A 203 -0.94 -19.32 6.10
CA SER A 203 -2.33 -18.88 6.14
C SER A 203 -2.89 -18.81 4.72
N PRO A 204 -4.22 -18.71 4.54
CA PRO A 204 -4.80 -18.42 3.23
C PRO A 204 -4.23 -17.17 2.56
N PHE A 205 -3.84 -16.16 3.37
CA PHE A 205 -3.20 -14.94 2.88
C PHE A 205 -1.79 -15.20 2.34
N ILE A 206 -0.96 -15.94 3.09
CA ILE A 206 0.40 -16.31 2.64
C ILE A 206 0.33 -17.22 1.41
N ASP A 207 -0.60 -18.17 1.38
CA ASP A 207 -0.83 -19.06 0.23
C ASP A 207 -1.26 -18.28 -1.01
N TRP A 208 -2.12 -17.27 -0.85
CA TRP A 208 -2.52 -16.37 -1.94
C TRP A 208 -1.32 -15.58 -2.47
N MET A 209 -0.48 -15.02 -1.60
CA MET A 209 0.74 -14.30 -2.04
C MET A 209 1.64 -15.19 -2.89
N HIS A 210 1.87 -16.44 -2.47
CA HIS A 210 2.62 -17.42 -3.25
C HIS A 210 1.99 -17.67 -4.62
N ALA A 211 0.67 -17.87 -4.66
CA ALA A 211 -0.06 -18.14 -5.90
C ALA A 211 -0.01 -16.95 -6.87
N ASP A 212 -0.21 -15.74 -6.36
CA ASP A 212 -0.23 -14.50 -7.13
C ASP A 212 1.15 -14.19 -7.73
N LEU A 213 2.19 -14.19 -6.90
CA LEU A 213 3.57 -13.96 -7.34
C LEU A 213 4.08 -15.04 -8.27
N GLN A 214 3.65 -16.29 -8.11
CA GLN A 214 3.98 -17.38 -9.02
C GLN A 214 3.30 -17.23 -10.39
N ALA A 215 2.10 -16.65 -10.43
CA ALA A 215 1.36 -16.42 -11.66
C ALA A 215 1.84 -15.17 -12.43
N ASN A 216 2.53 -14.25 -11.76
CA ASN A 216 3.02 -13.02 -12.35
C ASN A 216 4.12 -13.24 -13.41
N ASP A 217 3.99 -12.53 -14.54
CA ASP A 217 4.99 -12.46 -15.60
C ASP A 217 5.48 -11.02 -15.88
N LYS A 218 5.06 -10.03 -15.09
CA LYS A 218 5.47 -8.64 -15.24
C LYS A 218 6.87 -8.41 -14.69
N PRO A 219 7.70 -7.60 -15.36
CA PRO A 219 9.07 -7.34 -14.94
C PRO A 219 9.18 -6.49 -13.68
N TRP A 220 8.20 -5.61 -13.41
CA TRP A 220 8.16 -4.81 -12.19
C TRP A 220 7.14 -5.37 -11.23
N VAL A 221 7.53 -5.58 -9.97
CA VAL A 221 6.65 -6.06 -8.91
C VAL A 221 6.77 -5.17 -7.68
N VAL A 222 5.66 -4.56 -7.29
CA VAL A 222 5.60 -3.60 -6.17
C VAL A 222 4.51 -4.01 -5.20
N ALA A 223 4.89 -4.27 -3.95
CA ALA A 223 3.95 -4.47 -2.87
C ALA A 223 3.81 -3.19 -2.04
N PHE A 224 2.62 -2.97 -1.47
CA PHE A 224 2.41 -1.97 -0.45
C PHE A 224 1.56 -2.53 0.70
N ILE A 225 1.88 -2.11 1.92
CA ILE A 225 1.33 -2.61 3.18
C ILE A 225 1.39 -1.49 4.21
N HIS A 226 0.56 -1.49 5.26
CA HIS A 226 0.66 -0.42 6.25
C HIS A 226 1.88 -0.55 7.17
N GLN A 227 2.04 -1.70 7.83
CA GLN A 227 3.11 -1.93 8.81
C GLN A 227 4.45 -2.25 8.14
N PRO A 228 5.52 -1.44 8.32
CA PRO A 228 6.82 -1.71 7.70
C PRO A 228 7.59 -2.82 8.43
N PRO A 229 8.38 -3.64 7.73
CA PRO A 229 9.21 -4.68 8.37
C PRO A 229 10.37 -4.10 9.20
N HIS A 230 10.88 -2.94 8.79
CA HIS A 230 12.03 -2.25 9.37
C HIS A 230 11.80 -0.74 9.38
N THR A 231 11.99 -0.12 10.54
CA THR A 231 12.01 1.34 10.77
C THR A 231 12.55 1.64 12.16
N ASP A 232 13.15 2.83 12.31
CA ASP A 232 13.65 3.41 13.57
C ASP A 232 13.05 4.82 13.82
N GLY A 233 11.89 5.10 13.21
CA GLY A 233 11.15 6.36 13.33
C GLY A 233 10.26 6.44 14.58
N SER A 234 9.04 6.98 14.44
CA SER A 234 8.09 7.09 15.57
C SER A 234 7.63 5.73 16.13
N HIS A 235 7.80 4.68 15.33
CA HIS A 235 7.58 3.29 15.69
C HIS A 235 8.87 2.53 15.41
N GLU A 236 9.45 1.92 16.44
CA GLU A 236 10.71 1.18 16.35
C GLU A 236 10.41 -0.31 16.12
N SER A 237 10.70 -0.81 14.91
CA SER A 237 10.41 -2.18 14.46
C SER A 237 11.02 -3.31 15.32
N GLY A 238 12.00 -2.99 16.16
CA GLY A 238 12.63 -3.92 17.10
C GLY A 238 11.91 -4.04 18.45
N THR A 239 10.89 -3.23 18.70
CA THR A 239 10.21 -3.19 20.00
C THR A 239 9.24 -4.35 20.17
N PHE A 240 9.14 -4.89 21.40
CA PHE A 240 8.41 -6.12 21.67
C PHE A 240 6.89 -6.05 21.41
N TYR A 241 6.31 -4.85 21.39
CA TYR A 241 4.88 -4.64 21.14
C TYR A 241 4.53 -4.42 19.68
N GLU A 242 5.51 -4.19 18.80
CA GLU A 242 5.32 -4.03 17.35
C GLU A 242 5.18 -5.39 16.65
N VAL A 243 4.20 -6.18 17.10
CA VAL A 243 4.01 -7.57 16.67
C VAL A 243 3.60 -7.70 15.20
N TYR A 244 2.88 -6.71 14.67
CA TYR A 244 2.50 -6.65 13.26
C TYR A 244 3.71 -6.38 12.36
N MET A 245 4.57 -5.42 12.71
CA MET A 245 5.83 -5.17 12.02
C MET A 245 6.75 -6.41 12.06
N LYS A 246 6.79 -7.11 13.21
CA LYS A 246 7.50 -8.39 13.34
C LYS A 246 6.95 -9.44 12.37
N ALA A 247 5.63 -9.61 12.29
CA ALA A 247 5.00 -10.54 11.36
C ALA A 247 5.31 -10.19 9.89
N VAL A 248 5.25 -8.91 9.53
CA VAL A 248 5.63 -8.46 8.18
C VAL A 248 7.09 -8.82 7.89
N ARG A 249 7.99 -8.55 8.84
CA ARG A 249 9.41 -8.85 8.69
C ARG A 249 9.72 -10.34 8.58
N GLU A 250 9.07 -11.19 9.37
CA GLU A 250 9.43 -12.60 9.51
C GLU A 250 8.63 -13.53 8.59
N ASN A 251 7.43 -13.14 8.15
CA ASN A 251 6.51 -14.01 7.42
C ASN A 251 6.13 -13.48 6.02
N ILE A 252 6.08 -12.15 5.82
CA ILE A 252 5.64 -11.53 4.55
C ILE A 252 6.86 -11.16 3.69
N ALA A 253 7.83 -10.43 4.25
CA ALA A 253 9.04 -10.03 3.55
C ALA A 253 9.82 -11.21 2.92
N PRO A 254 9.96 -12.38 3.58
CA PRO A 254 10.61 -13.54 2.95
C PRO A 254 9.89 -14.06 1.71
N VAL A 255 8.55 -14.04 1.71
CA VAL A 255 7.77 -14.41 0.52
C VAL A 255 8.06 -13.43 -0.59
N LEU A 256 7.93 -12.12 -0.34
CA LEU A 256 8.19 -11.08 -1.34
C LEU A 256 9.60 -11.18 -1.94
N GLU A 257 10.64 -11.29 -1.10
CA GLU A 257 12.01 -11.42 -1.59
C GLU A 257 12.23 -12.72 -2.37
N SER A 258 11.60 -13.84 -1.97
CA SER A 258 11.77 -15.13 -2.66
C SER A 258 11.24 -15.15 -4.09
N TYR A 259 10.28 -14.29 -4.42
CA TYR A 259 9.77 -14.08 -5.78
C TYR A 259 10.38 -12.87 -6.48
N GLY A 260 11.37 -12.23 -5.85
CA GLY A 260 12.06 -11.10 -6.44
C GLY A 260 11.18 -9.87 -6.59
N VAL A 261 10.33 -9.56 -5.60
CA VAL A 261 9.63 -8.28 -5.52
C VAL A 261 10.63 -7.12 -5.50
N ASP A 262 10.34 -6.02 -6.21
CA ASP A 262 11.28 -4.91 -6.35
C ASP A 262 11.19 -3.94 -5.18
N LEU A 263 9.95 -3.58 -4.82
CA LEU A 263 9.65 -2.58 -3.80
C LEU A 263 8.62 -3.12 -2.81
N LEU A 264 8.83 -2.86 -1.52
CA LEU A 264 7.77 -2.85 -0.51
C LEU A 264 7.65 -1.44 0.06
N ILE A 265 6.46 -0.84 -0.06
CA ILE A 265 6.19 0.53 0.39
C ILE A 265 5.20 0.49 1.54
N ALA A 266 5.50 1.18 2.64
CA ALA A 266 4.70 1.15 3.85
C ALA A 266 4.51 2.51 4.53
N GLY A 267 3.56 2.59 5.47
CA GLY A 267 3.24 3.76 6.29
C GLY A 267 3.64 3.55 7.76
N HIS A 268 2.69 3.82 8.67
CA HIS A 268 2.69 3.56 10.13
C HIS A 268 3.71 4.40 10.91
N SER A 269 4.98 4.28 10.56
CA SER A 269 6.02 5.10 11.18
C SER A 269 6.02 6.48 10.53
N HIS A 270 5.89 7.52 11.35
CA HIS A 270 5.66 8.90 10.93
C HIS A 270 6.91 9.63 10.42
N VAL A 271 7.64 8.95 9.54
CA VAL A 271 8.90 9.37 8.94
C VAL A 271 8.91 8.98 7.45
N TYR A 272 9.90 9.51 6.74
CA TYR A 272 10.31 8.94 5.47
C TYR A 272 11.62 8.17 5.69
N GLU A 273 11.61 6.88 5.38
CA GLU A 273 12.82 6.07 5.34
C GLU A 273 12.88 5.26 4.06
N ARG A 274 14.10 4.93 3.64
CA ARG A 274 14.34 4.08 2.47
C ARG A 274 15.58 3.26 2.69
N SER A 275 15.44 1.95 2.51
CA SER A 275 16.57 1.03 2.63
C SER A 275 17.54 1.15 1.46
N TYR A 276 18.71 0.52 1.63
CA TYR A 276 19.50 0.06 0.50
C TYR A 276 18.78 -1.04 -0.29
N LEU A 277 19.34 -1.47 -1.42
CA LEU A 277 18.89 -2.72 -2.03
C LEU A 277 19.40 -3.86 -1.15
N VAL A 278 18.49 -4.58 -0.50
CA VAL A 278 18.82 -5.61 0.49
C VAL A 278 18.16 -6.94 0.15
N ASN A 279 18.70 -8.02 0.71
CA ASN A 279 18.14 -9.36 0.58
C ASN A 279 18.48 -10.21 1.81
N GLY A 280 17.53 -10.99 2.30
CA GLY A 280 17.68 -11.97 3.35
C GLY A 280 17.75 -11.39 4.76
N PHE A 281 17.30 -10.15 4.98
CA PHE A 281 17.31 -9.52 6.30
C PHE A 281 15.92 -9.47 6.94
N PHE A 282 15.66 -10.46 7.79
CA PHE A 282 14.39 -10.62 8.51
C PHE A 282 14.57 -10.58 10.05
N GLY A 283 15.78 -10.26 10.51
CA GLY A 283 16.14 -10.17 11.92
C GLY A 283 15.91 -8.79 12.52
N LEU A 284 16.25 -8.61 13.80
CA LEU A 284 16.17 -7.31 14.44
C LEU A 284 17.22 -6.35 13.86
N PRO A 285 16.98 -5.02 13.89
CA PRO A 285 17.91 -4.03 13.31
C PRO A 285 19.38 -4.21 13.71
N ASN A 286 19.65 -4.58 14.98
CA ASN A 286 21.01 -4.81 15.49
C ASN A 286 21.74 -6.02 14.88
N ASP A 287 21.01 -6.92 14.21
CA ASP A 287 21.57 -8.12 13.56
C ASP A 287 21.93 -7.87 12.09
N PHE A 288 21.75 -6.63 11.59
CA PHE A 288 22.06 -6.31 10.21
C PHE A 288 23.56 -6.45 9.90
N ASN A 289 23.89 -7.33 8.95
CA ASN A 289 25.24 -7.50 8.43
C ASN A 289 25.30 -7.13 6.95
N ALA A 290 25.95 -6.00 6.64
CA ALA A 290 26.09 -5.53 5.27
C ALA A 290 26.76 -6.55 4.33
N SER A 291 27.68 -7.39 4.83
CA SER A 291 28.33 -8.41 3.99
C SER A 291 27.41 -9.58 3.60
N GLN A 292 26.28 -9.73 4.30
CA GLN A 292 25.31 -10.79 4.06
C GLN A 292 24.03 -10.27 3.39
N HIS A 293 23.60 -9.06 3.77
CA HIS A 293 22.27 -8.55 3.43
C HIS A 293 22.28 -7.44 2.39
N LEU A 294 23.41 -6.79 2.12
CA LEU A 294 23.49 -5.68 1.18
C LEU A 294 23.71 -6.20 -0.25
N VAL A 295 22.75 -5.97 -1.14
CA VAL A 295 22.90 -6.25 -2.57
C VAL A 295 23.54 -5.05 -3.28
N ASP A 296 23.06 -3.85 -3.00
CA ASP A 296 23.65 -2.59 -3.47
C ASP A 296 23.56 -1.50 -2.39
N GLY A 297 24.72 -0.99 -1.95
CA GLY A 297 24.88 0.07 -0.96
C GLY A 297 25.03 1.48 -1.53
N SER A 298 24.80 1.66 -2.83
CA SER A 298 24.82 2.97 -3.47
C SER A 298 23.68 3.86 -2.98
N SER A 299 23.63 5.13 -3.40
CA SER A 299 22.59 6.04 -2.93
C SER A 299 21.21 5.72 -3.52
N GLY A 300 21.11 4.89 -4.56
CA GLY A 300 19.88 4.65 -5.31
C GLY A 300 19.40 5.84 -6.15
N LYS A 301 20.15 6.95 -6.18
CA LYS A 301 19.74 8.18 -6.86
C LYS A 301 20.14 8.17 -8.33
N LEU A 302 19.13 8.22 -9.20
CA LEU A 302 19.35 8.33 -10.64
C LEU A 302 20.14 9.60 -11.02
N SER A 303 19.88 10.72 -10.34
CA SER A 303 20.56 12.01 -10.60
C SER A 303 22.04 12.00 -10.25
N GLU A 304 22.48 11.08 -9.39
CA GLU A 304 23.89 10.87 -9.02
C GLU A 304 24.54 9.77 -9.88
N GLY A 305 23.81 9.16 -10.81
CA GLY A 305 24.29 8.05 -11.65
C GLY A 305 24.42 6.72 -10.90
N THR A 306 23.74 6.60 -9.76
CA THR A 306 23.78 5.45 -8.86
C THR A 306 22.37 4.87 -8.59
N PRO A 307 21.54 4.62 -9.62
CA PRO A 307 20.28 3.93 -9.40
C PRO A 307 20.54 2.48 -8.95
N TYR A 308 19.63 1.93 -8.15
CA TYR A 308 19.62 0.48 -7.94
C TYR A 308 19.29 -0.22 -9.26
N ILE A 309 20.07 -1.24 -9.59
CA ILE A 309 19.88 -2.05 -10.78
C ILE A 309 19.62 -3.48 -10.33
N LYS A 310 18.42 -3.97 -10.65
CA LYS A 310 18.06 -5.36 -10.45
C LYS A 310 18.19 -6.11 -11.77
N TYR A 311 19.02 -7.14 -11.78
CA TYR A 311 19.27 -7.93 -12.99
C TYR A 311 18.16 -8.97 -13.17
N LYS A 312 17.70 -9.16 -14.41
CA LYS A 312 16.70 -10.18 -14.76
C LYS A 312 17.32 -11.50 -15.23
N ASP A 313 18.65 -11.59 -15.20
CA ASP A 313 19.43 -12.75 -15.62
C ASP A 313 20.73 -12.88 -14.81
N GLY A 314 21.36 -14.05 -14.93
CA GLY A 314 22.66 -14.32 -14.31
C GLY A 314 22.58 -14.71 -12.83
N PRO A 315 23.72 -14.73 -12.12
CA PRO A 315 23.82 -15.28 -10.77
C PRO A 315 23.09 -14.47 -9.69
N ASN A 316 22.73 -13.21 -9.98
CA ASN A 316 21.96 -12.32 -9.10
C ASN A 316 20.59 -11.98 -9.71
N GLN A 317 20.05 -12.89 -10.54
CA GLN A 317 18.73 -12.71 -11.14
C GLN A 317 17.69 -12.44 -10.05
N ASP A 318 16.91 -11.37 -10.24
CA ASP A 318 15.80 -10.93 -9.39
C ASP A 318 16.18 -10.72 -7.91
N LEU A 319 17.48 -10.56 -7.63
CA LEU A 319 17.98 -10.42 -6.27
C LEU A 319 17.78 -9.00 -5.73
N GLY A 320 17.15 -8.92 -4.57
CA GLY A 320 17.07 -7.72 -3.75
C GLY A 320 15.75 -6.97 -3.86
N THR A 321 15.37 -6.38 -2.73
CA THR A 321 14.16 -5.59 -2.53
C THR A 321 14.53 -4.28 -1.85
N MET A 322 13.86 -3.20 -2.23
CA MET A 322 13.93 -1.93 -1.52
C MET A 322 12.68 -1.73 -0.67
N TYR A 323 12.90 -1.40 0.60
CA TYR A 323 11.86 -1.10 1.57
C TYR A 323 11.74 0.42 1.74
N ILE A 324 10.53 0.94 1.68
CA ILE A 324 10.21 2.36 1.86
C ILE A 324 9.21 2.50 3.00
N VAL A 325 9.43 3.48 3.87
CA VAL A 325 8.50 3.93 4.90
C VAL A 325 8.11 5.35 4.55
N GLN A 326 6.81 5.64 4.49
CA GLN A 326 6.23 6.91 4.07
C GLN A 326 4.94 7.20 4.86
N GLY A 327 5.06 7.27 6.19
CA GLY A 327 3.95 7.54 7.11
C GLY A 327 3.89 8.99 7.62
N ASN A 328 4.53 9.93 6.94
CA ASN A 328 4.65 11.32 7.39
C ASN A 328 3.69 12.29 6.68
N SER A 329 2.54 11.81 6.18
CA SER A 329 1.67 12.62 5.31
C SER A 329 0.57 13.37 6.06
N GLY A 330 0.33 13.05 7.33
CA GLY A 330 -0.48 13.82 8.28
C GLY A 330 0.18 13.93 9.66
N SER A 331 1.39 13.39 9.79
CA SER A 331 2.11 13.17 11.05
C SER A 331 3.60 13.52 10.93
N THR A 332 4.26 13.66 12.08
CA THR A 332 5.72 13.77 12.20
C THR A 332 6.25 12.78 13.23
N GLU A 333 7.55 12.48 13.22
CA GLU A 333 8.20 11.55 14.15
C GLU A 333 7.83 11.76 15.64
N SER A 334 7.67 13.02 16.06
CA SER A 334 7.29 13.37 17.44
C SER A 334 5.83 13.09 17.79
N ASP A 335 4.98 12.90 16.79
CA ASP A 335 3.60 12.48 16.98
C ASP A 335 3.67 10.96 17.15
N ALA A 336 3.93 10.45 18.36
CA ALA A 336 3.72 9.03 18.58
C ALA A 336 2.24 8.71 18.27
N GLY A 337 2.01 7.71 17.41
CA GLY A 337 0.67 7.20 17.06
C GLY A 337 -0.05 6.67 18.28
#